data_AF-A0A935Z803-F1
#
_entry.id   AF-A0A935Z803-F1
#
_cell.length_a   1.000
_cell.length_b   1.000
_cell.length_c   1.000
_cell.angle_alpha   90.00
_cell.angle_beta   90.00
_cell.angle_gamma   90.00
#
_symmetry.space_group_name_H-M   'P 1'
#
loop_
_entity.id
_entity.type
_entity.pdbx_description
1 polymer ?
#
loop_
_entity_poly.entity_id
_entity_poly.type
_entity_poly.pdbx_seq_one_letter_code
_entity_poly.pdbx_strand_id
1 'polypeptide(L)'
;MKRTVVSGLAVGFAVGVVSVACSGTVDVGGFDPADSGKASDAPSGDAGSQPNGPTVEVRLRATQAKVPVLEGTSGQTPLAQTLSIVSLSLYRDAADVSPLVVFDAKDTGADGVTCSVADGADTSIATVPIARLVAGRYTRARIGVTKVTWKVRGRAHTQGLAFDGTFDTVQVLTKGATAEGAVRDQGYYKTTFETVGAQPVTTEGVQPLPIPPTSGIVTFVNEGARAFYEFPVDLVVDTAVTQNLASVFEVNTYENFRWQDQATAGYEAGVWDTTGAAFEPVVSFGVNSAKLSFVQR
;
A
#
# COMPACT_ATOMS: atom_id res chain seq x y z
N MET A 1 -19.88 -53.21 -19.53
CA MET A 1 -19.08 -52.29 -18.68
C MET A 1 -17.87 -51.81 -19.47
N LYS A 2 -17.94 -50.61 -20.05
CA LYS A 2 -16.80 -49.95 -20.71
C LYS A 2 -16.42 -48.75 -19.85
N ARG A 3 -15.20 -48.74 -19.33
CA ARG A 3 -14.58 -47.62 -18.63
C ARG A 3 -14.20 -46.56 -19.65
N THR A 4 -14.77 -45.37 -19.52
CA THR A 4 -14.30 -44.18 -20.24
C THR A 4 -13.26 -43.48 -19.37
N VAL A 5 -12.02 -43.47 -19.84
CA VAL A 5 -10.93 -42.64 -19.31
C VAL A 5 -11.12 -41.25 -19.94
N VAL A 6 -11.30 -40.22 -19.11
CA VAL A 6 -11.27 -38.83 -19.58
C VAL A 6 -9.85 -38.32 -19.43
N SER A 7 -9.17 -38.20 -20.57
CA SER A 7 -7.84 -37.61 -20.70
C SER A 7 -7.94 -36.11 -20.49
N GLY A 8 -7.13 -35.56 -19.59
CA GLY A 8 -7.01 -34.13 -19.36
C GLY A 8 -6.41 -33.42 -20.58
N LEU A 9 -7.10 -32.39 -21.06
CA LEU A 9 -6.59 -31.49 -22.09
C LEU A 9 -5.87 -30.32 -21.41
N ALA A 10 -4.55 -30.40 -21.34
CA ALA A 10 -3.70 -29.25 -21.04
C ALA A 10 -3.56 -28.42 -22.32
N VAL A 11 -4.12 -27.21 -22.33
CA VAL A 11 -3.91 -26.24 -23.42
C VAL A 11 -3.00 -25.14 -22.89
N GLY A 12 -1.71 -25.24 -23.24
CA GLY A 12 -0.72 -24.21 -22.99
C GLY A 12 -0.86 -23.06 -23.97
N PHE A 13 -0.72 -21.83 -23.47
CA PHE A 13 -0.60 -20.63 -24.28
C PHE A 13 0.88 -20.36 -24.59
N ALA A 14 1.20 -20.22 -25.87
CA ALA A 14 2.49 -19.74 -26.34
C ALA A 14 2.34 -18.27 -26.76
N VAL A 15 3.13 -17.39 -26.14
CA VAL A 15 3.39 -16.05 -26.66
C VAL A 15 4.90 -15.91 -26.76
N GLY A 16 5.38 -15.74 -27.99
CA GLY A 16 6.80 -15.63 -28.30
C GLY A 16 7.39 -14.30 -27.86
N VAL A 17 8.56 -14.36 -27.23
CA VAL A 17 9.44 -13.21 -27.02
C VAL A 17 10.79 -13.56 -27.62
N VAL A 18 11.19 -12.79 -28.64
CA VAL A 18 12.55 -12.78 -29.15
C VAL A 18 13.36 -11.88 -28.23
N SER A 19 14.31 -12.45 -27.48
CA SER A 19 15.32 -11.68 -26.75
C SER A 19 16.71 -12.01 -27.30
N VAL A 20 17.35 -11.02 -27.90
CA VAL A 20 18.79 -10.97 -28.19
C VAL A 20 19.45 -10.21 -27.03
N ALA A 21 20.47 -10.80 -26.41
CA ALA A 21 21.63 -10.14 -25.77
C ALA A 21 22.36 -11.18 -24.90
N CYS A 22 23.56 -11.61 -25.26
CA CYS A 22 24.87 -11.03 -24.92
C CYS A 22 25.42 -11.52 -23.57
N SER A 23 26.62 -12.08 -23.67
CA SER A 23 27.45 -12.76 -22.69
C SER A 23 27.92 -11.87 -21.53
N GLY A 24 27.99 -12.47 -20.34
CA GLY A 24 28.78 -11.98 -19.22
C GLY A 24 28.88 -13.04 -18.12
N THR A 25 30.06 -13.64 -17.98
CA THR A 25 30.44 -14.58 -16.91
C THR A 25 30.68 -13.86 -15.59
N VAL A 26 30.23 -14.43 -14.48
CA VAL A 26 30.67 -14.05 -13.13
C VAL A 26 31.18 -15.31 -12.42
N ASP A 27 32.48 -15.31 -12.14
CA ASP A 27 33.16 -16.29 -11.28
C ASP A 27 32.62 -16.18 -9.85
N VAL A 28 32.13 -17.30 -9.31
CA VAL A 28 31.86 -17.45 -7.88
C VAL A 28 33.08 -18.13 -7.27
N GLY A 29 33.87 -17.33 -6.55
CA GLY A 29 35.04 -17.77 -5.79
C GLY A 29 34.69 -18.88 -4.80
N GLY A 30 35.63 -19.81 -4.65
CA GLY A 30 35.49 -21.08 -3.97
C GLY A 30 35.24 -21.01 -2.47
N PHE A 31 34.56 -22.05 -2.00
CA PHE A 31 34.36 -22.38 -0.59
C PHE A 31 35.55 -23.24 -0.13
N ASP A 32 36.31 -22.76 0.86
CA ASP A 32 37.37 -23.52 1.54
C ASP A 32 36.89 -23.87 2.96
N PRO A 33 36.59 -25.15 3.28
CA PRO A 33 36.19 -25.56 4.61
C PRO A 33 37.41 -25.99 5.43
N ALA A 34 38.17 -25.02 5.91
CA ALA A 34 39.24 -25.26 6.87
C ALA A 34 39.51 -24.04 7.75
N ASP A 35 38.66 -23.79 8.75
CA ASP A 35 39.16 -23.28 10.03
C ASP A 35 38.19 -23.57 11.18
N SER A 36 38.29 -24.78 11.72
CA SER A 36 37.70 -25.15 13.00
C SER A 36 38.61 -24.67 14.14
N GLY A 37 38.20 -23.60 14.79
CA GLY A 37 38.53 -23.32 16.19
C GLY A 37 39.66 -22.32 16.43
N LYS A 38 39.28 -21.14 16.92
CA LYS A 38 39.89 -20.46 18.06
C LYS A 38 39.00 -19.31 18.53
N ALA A 39 38.76 -19.26 19.84
CA ALA A 39 38.15 -18.12 20.50
C ALA A 39 39.11 -16.93 20.45
N SER A 40 38.63 -15.78 19.97
CA SER A 40 39.30 -14.49 20.11
C SER A 40 38.28 -13.48 20.60
N ASP A 41 38.54 -12.89 21.76
CA ASP A 41 37.81 -11.78 22.33
C ASP A 41 37.62 -10.67 21.29
N ALA A 42 36.37 -10.47 20.88
CA ALA A 42 35.97 -9.32 20.08
C ALA A 42 35.37 -8.26 21.03
N PRO A 43 35.78 -6.98 20.93
CA PRO A 43 35.17 -5.92 21.70
C PRO A 43 33.68 -5.84 21.37
N SER A 44 32.89 -5.67 22.43
CA SER A 44 31.44 -5.49 22.40
C SER A 44 31.02 -4.60 21.23
N GLY A 45 30.32 -5.21 20.27
CA GLY A 45 29.78 -4.54 19.11
C GLY A 45 28.93 -3.34 19.51
N ASP A 46 29.16 -2.27 18.78
CA ASP A 46 28.49 -0.99 18.79
C ASP A 46 26.96 -1.18 18.92
N ALA A 47 26.45 -1.01 20.14
CA ALA A 47 25.03 -0.79 20.35
C ALA A 47 24.74 0.58 19.72
N GLY A 48 24.21 0.56 18.49
CA GLY A 48 23.86 1.75 17.73
C GLY A 48 23.27 2.81 18.66
N SER A 49 24.00 3.92 18.79
CA SER A 49 23.69 5.02 19.69
C SER A 49 22.21 5.36 19.60
N GLN A 50 21.43 4.97 20.61
CA GLN A 50 20.10 5.53 20.75
C GLN A 50 20.27 7.05 20.84
N PRO A 51 19.47 7.84 20.13
CA PRO A 51 19.48 9.29 20.29
C PRO A 51 19.30 9.59 21.78
N ASN A 52 20.26 10.27 22.40
CA ASN A 52 20.22 10.64 23.81
C ASN A 52 19.00 11.55 24.05
N GLY A 53 17.85 10.97 24.38
CA GLY A 53 16.61 11.70 24.63
C GLY A 53 15.34 10.93 24.28
N PRO A 54 14.17 11.46 24.66
CA PRO A 54 12.89 10.83 24.40
C PRO A 54 12.55 10.83 22.90
N THR A 55 11.78 9.83 22.50
CA THR A 55 11.38 9.58 21.10
C THR A 55 9.88 9.49 20.95
N VAL A 56 9.40 9.72 19.73
CA VAL A 56 8.04 9.44 19.29
C VAL A 56 8.08 8.23 18.38
N GLU A 57 7.42 7.14 18.76
CA GLU A 57 7.10 6.04 17.84
C GLU A 57 5.84 6.39 17.07
N VAL A 58 5.92 6.49 15.76
CA VAL A 58 4.77 6.69 14.87
C VAL A 58 4.24 5.33 14.44
N ARG A 59 2.94 5.11 14.62
CA ARG A 59 2.27 3.85 14.33
C ARG A 59 1.08 4.06 13.41
N LEU A 60 0.87 3.16 12.46
CA LEU A 60 -0.36 3.04 11.70
C LEU A 60 -1.23 1.97 12.36
N ARG A 61 -2.46 2.35 12.75
CA ARG A 61 -3.48 1.43 13.24
C ARG A 61 -4.67 1.42 12.28
N ALA A 62 -5.21 0.24 11.97
CA ALA A 62 -6.36 0.13 11.09
C ALA A 62 -7.61 -0.39 11.83
N THR A 63 -8.77 0.07 11.38
CA THR A 63 -10.07 -0.44 11.80
C THR A 63 -11.03 -0.59 10.63
N GLN A 64 -11.91 -1.58 10.72
CA GLN A 64 -13.04 -1.79 9.80
C GLN A 64 -14.39 -1.51 10.47
N ALA A 65 -14.40 -0.71 11.54
CA ALA A 65 -15.63 -0.21 12.12
C ALA A 65 -16.50 0.47 11.04
N LYS A 66 -17.80 0.20 11.06
CA LYS A 66 -18.73 0.75 10.07
C LYS A 66 -18.74 2.28 10.13
N VAL A 67 -18.58 2.91 8.98
CA VAL A 67 -18.69 4.36 8.79
C VAL A 67 -19.66 4.66 7.65
N PRO A 68 -20.23 5.87 7.56
CA PRO A 68 -20.93 6.30 6.36
C PRO A 68 -20.02 6.18 5.14
N VAL A 69 -20.57 5.70 4.04
CA VAL A 69 -19.86 5.51 2.77
C VAL A 69 -20.51 6.37 1.69
N LEU A 70 -19.82 6.54 0.57
CA LEU A 70 -20.28 7.38 -0.53
C LEU A 70 -21.59 6.85 -1.14
N GLU A 71 -22.65 7.65 -1.05
CA GLU A 71 -23.94 7.33 -1.66
C GLU A 71 -23.83 7.17 -3.19
N GLY A 72 -24.67 6.30 -3.77
CA GLY A 72 -24.71 6.06 -5.21
C GLY A 72 -23.54 5.20 -5.75
N THR A 73 -22.71 4.65 -4.86
CA THR A 73 -21.60 3.76 -5.23
C THR A 73 -21.74 2.39 -4.57
N SER A 74 -21.27 1.37 -5.27
CA SER A 74 -21.12 0.02 -4.72
C SER A 74 -19.75 -0.12 -4.06
N GLY A 75 -19.56 -1.13 -3.22
CA GLY A 75 -18.26 -1.34 -2.58
C GLY A 75 -18.20 -2.50 -1.62
N GLN A 76 -16.99 -2.84 -1.24
CA GLN A 76 -16.69 -3.96 -0.36
C GLN A 76 -15.42 -3.69 0.43
N THR A 77 -15.30 -4.30 1.61
CA THR A 77 -14.03 -4.32 2.35
C THR A 77 -13.10 -5.33 1.65
N PRO A 78 -11.87 -4.94 1.26
CA PRO A 78 -10.91 -5.88 0.70
C PRO A 78 -10.63 -7.06 1.63
N LEU A 79 -10.44 -8.23 1.04
CA LEU A 79 -10.02 -9.47 1.71
C LEU A 79 -8.61 -9.34 2.32
N ALA A 80 -7.77 -8.58 1.63
CA ALA A 80 -6.45 -8.19 2.09
C ALA A 80 -6.13 -6.82 1.51
N GLN A 81 -5.42 -5.98 2.25
CA GLN A 81 -4.96 -4.70 1.75
C GLN A 81 -3.72 -4.25 2.51
N THR A 82 -2.78 -3.63 1.80
CA THR A 82 -1.62 -2.97 2.41
C THR A 82 -1.41 -1.57 1.86
N LEU A 83 -0.81 -0.70 2.68
CA LEU A 83 -0.34 0.62 2.29
C LEU A 83 1.15 0.74 2.59
N SER A 84 1.93 1.21 1.62
CA SER A 84 3.34 1.53 1.85
C SER A 84 3.49 3.01 2.20
N ILE A 85 3.84 3.29 3.46
CA ILE A 85 3.93 4.63 4.05
C ILE A 85 5.37 5.14 3.99
N VAL A 86 5.59 6.29 3.35
CA VAL A 86 6.94 6.85 3.15
C VAL A 86 7.21 8.13 3.94
N SER A 87 6.18 8.90 4.31
CA SER A 87 6.39 10.16 5.02
C SER A 87 5.21 10.58 5.89
N LEU A 88 5.47 11.42 6.89
CA LEU A 88 4.47 12.18 7.64
C LEU A 88 4.91 13.63 7.76
N SER A 89 4.02 14.57 7.43
CA SER A 89 4.23 16.00 7.61
C SER A 89 3.01 16.66 8.27
N LEU A 90 3.26 17.65 9.12
CA LEU A 90 2.25 18.41 9.86
C LEU A 90 2.29 19.88 9.43
N TYR A 91 1.12 20.44 9.18
CA TYR A 91 0.93 21.79 8.67
C TYR A 91 0.15 22.61 9.70
N ARG A 92 0.56 23.86 9.92
CA ARG A 92 -0.14 24.78 10.82
C ARG A 92 -1.48 25.21 10.23
N ASP A 93 -1.55 25.34 8.92
CA ASP A 93 -2.74 25.60 8.12
C ASP A 93 -2.54 25.17 6.65
N ALA A 94 -3.51 25.44 5.78
CA ALA A 94 -3.44 25.05 4.36
C ALA A 94 -2.43 25.84 3.52
N ALA A 95 -1.96 27.00 4.00
CA ALA A 95 -1.01 27.87 3.32
C ALA A 95 0.42 27.75 3.91
N ASP A 96 0.64 26.84 4.86
CA ASP A 96 1.93 26.62 5.49
C ASP A 96 2.98 26.14 4.47
N VAL A 97 3.91 27.04 4.13
CA VAL A 97 5.02 26.78 3.20
C VAL A 97 6.23 26.11 3.87
N SER A 98 6.18 25.87 5.17
CA SER A 98 7.27 25.25 5.93
C SER A 98 6.72 24.26 6.96
N PRO A 99 6.05 23.20 6.48
CA PRO A 99 5.47 22.19 7.35
C PRO A 99 6.55 21.46 8.16
N LEU A 100 6.17 20.99 9.34
CA LEU A 100 7.00 20.07 10.12
C LEU A 100 7.03 18.70 9.44
N VAL A 101 8.17 18.32 8.90
CA VAL A 101 8.42 16.94 8.44
C VAL A 101 8.76 16.09 9.65
N VAL A 102 7.85 15.19 10.04
CA VAL A 102 8.06 14.26 11.16
C VAL A 102 9.03 13.16 10.74
N PHE A 103 8.81 12.58 9.56
CA PHE A 103 9.77 11.72 8.87
C PHE A 103 9.52 11.74 7.36
N ASP A 104 10.57 11.53 6.59
CA ASP A 104 10.50 11.23 5.16
C ASP A 104 11.55 10.17 4.82
N ALA A 105 11.09 8.95 4.52
CA ALA A 105 11.93 7.83 4.18
C ALA A 105 12.45 7.89 2.73
N LYS A 106 11.98 8.85 1.92
CA LYS A 106 12.50 9.04 0.56
C LYS A 106 13.95 9.52 0.58
N ASP A 107 14.34 10.29 1.60
CA ASP A 107 15.72 10.78 1.76
C ASP A 107 16.72 9.64 2.00
N THR A 108 16.24 8.46 2.42
CA THR A 108 17.06 7.25 2.58
C THR A 108 16.93 6.27 1.41
N GLY A 109 16.20 6.63 0.34
CA GLY A 109 15.98 5.80 -0.83
C GLY A 109 15.03 4.61 -0.60
N ALA A 110 14.31 4.59 0.53
CA ALA A 110 13.38 3.52 0.86
C ALA A 110 11.98 3.76 0.27
N ASP A 111 11.29 2.69 -0.12
CA ASP A 111 9.89 2.72 -0.57
C ASP A 111 8.87 2.96 0.55
N GLY A 112 9.35 3.14 1.78
CA GLY A 112 8.55 3.24 2.98
C GLY A 112 8.26 1.90 3.66
N VAL A 113 7.50 1.95 4.75
CA VAL A 113 7.09 0.79 5.53
C VAL A 113 5.74 0.28 5.02
N THR A 114 5.67 -1.00 4.65
CA THR A 114 4.42 -1.62 4.22
C THR A 114 3.60 -2.05 5.42
N CYS A 115 2.40 -1.50 5.54
CA CYS A 115 1.49 -1.69 6.65
C CYS A 115 0.28 -2.50 6.19
N SER A 116 -0.06 -3.57 6.91
CA SER A 116 -1.39 -4.17 6.79
C SER A 116 -2.44 -3.18 7.27
N VAL A 117 -3.58 -3.14 6.59
CA VAL A 117 -4.75 -2.34 7.01
C VAL A 117 -5.99 -3.21 7.27
N ALA A 118 -5.76 -4.45 7.67
CA ALA A 118 -6.78 -5.33 8.24
C ALA A 118 -7.27 -4.79 9.60
N ASP A 119 -8.49 -5.16 10.00
CA ASP A 119 -9.05 -4.71 11.27
C ASP A 119 -8.16 -5.08 12.47
N GLY A 120 -7.82 -4.10 13.30
CA GLY A 120 -6.94 -4.27 14.46
C GLY A 120 -5.45 -4.34 14.12
N ALA A 121 -5.04 -4.24 12.85
CA ALA A 121 -3.63 -4.18 12.48
C ALA A 121 -2.98 -2.92 13.09
N ASP A 122 -1.76 -3.07 13.60
CA ASP A 122 -1.01 -2.00 14.25
C ASP A 122 0.49 -2.15 13.93
N THR A 123 1.03 -1.22 13.14
CA THR A 123 2.40 -1.28 12.59
C THR A 123 3.18 -0.04 13.00
N SER A 124 4.39 -0.22 13.57
CA SER A 124 5.32 0.89 13.76
C SER A 124 5.97 1.27 12.43
N ILE A 125 5.89 2.55 12.06
CA ILE A 125 6.35 3.05 10.76
C ILE A 125 7.55 3.98 10.86
N ALA A 126 7.78 4.61 12.01
CA ALA A 126 8.96 5.42 12.28
C ALA A 126 9.20 5.57 13.78
N THR A 127 10.45 5.82 14.16
CA THR A 127 10.80 6.32 15.50
C THR A 127 11.60 7.61 15.32
N VAL A 128 11.10 8.71 15.88
CA VAL A 128 11.64 10.05 15.66
C VAL A 128 12.10 10.65 16.99
N PRO A 129 13.34 11.15 17.12
CA PRO A 129 13.75 11.89 18.31
C PRO A 129 12.87 13.12 18.51
N ILE A 130 12.37 13.36 19.72
CA ILE A 130 11.53 14.53 20.02
C ILE A 130 12.26 15.84 19.74
N ALA A 131 13.59 15.85 19.92
CA ALA A 131 14.46 16.97 19.60
C ALA A 131 14.46 17.37 18.11
N ARG A 132 13.95 16.53 17.20
CA ARG A 132 13.77 16.86 15.78
C ARG A 132 12.40 17.46 15.46
N LEU A 133 11.47 17.45 16.41
CA LEU A 133 10.15 18.02 16.24
C LEU A 133 10.16 19.51 16.56
N VAL A 134 9.18 20.22 16.02
CA VAL A 134 8.98 21.65 16.30
C VAL A 134 7.69 21.81 17.08
N ALA A 135 7.79 22.39 18.28
CA ALA A 135 6.63 22.67 19.11
C ALA A 135 5.65 23.61 18.40
N GLY A 136 4.35 23.38 18.62
CA GLY A 136 3.30 24.20 18.03
C GLY A 136 2.00 23.43 17.82
N ARG A 137 0.97 24.17 17.40
CA ARG A 137 -0.33 23.61 17.01
C ARG A 137 -0.37 23.41 15.51
N TYR A 138 -0.79 22.22 15.09
CA TYR A 138 -0.95 21.82 13.70
C TYR A 138 -2.41 21.47 13.45
N THR A 139 -2.93 21.86 12.30
CA THR A 139 -4.35 21.69 11.94
C THR A 139 -4.55 20.72 10.78
N ARG A 140 -3.47 20.29 10.15
CA ARG A 140 -3.50 19.37 9.00
C ARG A 140 -2.30 18.44 9.02
N ALA A 141 -2.53 17.20 8.58
CA ALA A 141 -1.49 16.21 8.38
C ALA A 141 -1.51 15.70 6.94
N ARG A 142 -0.32 15.34 6.43
CA ARG A 142 -0.16 14.60 5.17
C ARG A 142 0.67 13.34 5.41
N ILE A 143 0.13 12.21 4.97
CA ILE A 143 0.82 10.93 4.95
C ILE A 143 1.17 10.59 3.51
N GLY A 144 2.46 10.47 3.22
CA GLY A 144 2.94 10.06 1.90
C GLY A 144 2.81 8.55 1.70
N VAL A 145 2.31 8.15 0.54
CA VAL A 145 2.12 6.74 0.18
C VAL A 145 2.73 6.40 -1.16
N THR A 146 3.42 5.25 -1.23
CA THR A 146 4.12 4.84 -2.46
C THR A 146 3.32 3.87 -3.30
N LYS A 147 2.63 2.93 -2.66
CA LYS A 147 1.77 1.95 -3.31
C LYS A 147 0.67 1.45 -2.37
N VAL A 148 -0.37 0.91 -2.97
CA VAL A 148 -1.42 0.14 -2.31
C VAL A 148 -1.48 -1.24 -2.94
N THR A 149 -1.70 -2.27 -2.13
CA THR A 149 -2.15 -3.57 -2.63
C THR A 149 -3.53 -3.85 -2.09
N TRP A 150 -4.38 -4.51 -2.88
CA TRP A 150 -5.70 -4.94 -2.43
C TRP A 150 -6.10 -6.24 -3.11
N LYS A 151 -6.81 -7.09 -2.35
CA LYS A 151 -7.48 -8.29 -2.85
C LYS A 151 -8.98 -8.15 -2.63
N VAL A 152 -9.77 -8.18 -3.70
CA VAL A 152 -11.24 -8.00 -3.64
C VAL A 152 -11.93 -9.12 -4.39
N ARG A 153 -13.21 -9.37 -4.07
CA ARG A 153 -14.06 -10.24 -4.89
C ARG A 153 -14.56 -9.48 -6.11
N GLY A 154 -14.80 -10.20 -7.19
CA GLY A 154 -15.45 -9.66 -8.37
C GLY A 154 -15.80 -10.75 -9.35
N ARG A 155 -16.31 -10.33 -10.51
CA ARG A 155 -16.73 -11.21 -11.59
C ARG A 155 -16.08 -10.78 -12.90
N ALA A 156 -15.46 -11.76 -13.56
CA ALA A 156 -14.84 -11.55 -14.85
C ALA A 156 -15.72 -12.13 -15.97
N HIS A 157 -16.00 -11.30 -16.97
CA HIS A 157 -16.75 -11.66 -18.16
C HIS A 157 -15.79 -11.89 -19.33
N THR A 158 -15.86 -13.07 -19.93
CA THR A 158 -15.06 -13.42 -21.12
C THR A 158 -15.78 -14.44 -21.98
N GLN A 159 -15.76 -14.24 -23.29
CA GLN A 159 -16.39 -15.13 -24.29
C GLN A 159 -17.88 -15.46 -23.98
N GLY A 160 -18.61 -14.50 -23.39
CA GLY A 160 -20.02 -14.67 -23.02
C GLY A 160 -20.25 -15.51 -21.76
N LEU A 161 -19.20 -15.84 -21.01
CA LEU A 161 -19.25 -16.52 -19.72
C LEU A 161 -18.86 -15.56 -18.60
N ALA A 162 -19.38 -15.82 -17.40
CA ALA A 162 -19.08 -15.08 -16.19
C ALA A 162 -18.42 -15.99 -15.15
N PHE A 163 -17.35 -15.51 -14.54
CA PHE A 163 -16.58 -16.25 -13.55
C PHE A 163 -16.43 -15.43 -12.28
N ASP A 164 -16.91 -15.98 -11.16
CA ASP A 164 -16.68 -15.39 -9.84
C ASP A 164 -15.26 -15.71 -9.38
N GLY A 165 -14.60 -14.73 -8.76
CA GLY A 165 -13.23 -14.91 -8.32
C GLY A 165 -12.73 -13.76 -7.45
N THR A 166 -11.42 -13.64 -7.40
CA THR A 166 -10.75 -12.54 -6.70
C THR A 166 -9.72 -11.87 -7.58
N PHE A 167 -9.63 -10.54 -7.45
CA PHE A 167 -8.59 -9.73 -8.05
C PHE A 167 -7.57 -9.37 -6.98
N ASP A 168 -6.32 -9.74 -7.19
CA ASP A 168 -5.17 -9.30 -6.39
C ASP A 168 -4.39 -8.25 -7.18
N THR A 169 -4.35 -7.03 -6.67
CA THR A 169 -3.85 -5.86 -7.39
C THR A 169 -2.79 -5.14 -6.59
N VAL A 170 -1.72 -4.75 -7.27
CA VAL A 170 -0.80 -3.69 -6.84
C VAL A 170 -1.03 -2.45 -7.69
N GLN A 171 -1.11 -1.28 -7.05
CA GLN A 171 -1.21 0.02 -7.69
C GLN A 171 -0.13 0.95 -7.14
N VAL A 172 0.70 1.51 -8.02
CA VAL A 172 1.76 2.46 -7.68
C VAL A 172 1.20 3.87 -7.65
N LEU A 173 1.38 4.55 -6.53
CA LEU A 173 0.82 5.87 -6.23
C LEU A 173 1.86 7.00 -6.30
N THR A 174 3.12 6.70 -6.02
CA THR A 174 4.24 7.66 -6.13
C THR A 174 5.20 7.18 -7.21
N LYS A 175 5.67 8.10 -8.06
CA LYS A 175 6.63 7.81 -9.12
C LYS A 175 7.96 7.33 -8.53
N GLY A 176 8.51 6.27 -9.12
CA GLY A 176 9.80 5.72 -8.72
C GLY A 176 9.73 4.75 -7.54
N ALA A 177 8.52 4.34 -7.13
CA ALA A 177 8.35 3.30 -6.13
C ALA A 177 8.67 1.92 -6.70
N THR A 178 9.23 1.03 -5.88
CA THR A 178 9.42 -0.36 -6.25
C THR A 178 8.13 -1.16 -6.08
N ALA A 179 7.69 -1.78 -7.16
CA ALA A 179 6.65 -2.81 -7.15
C ALA A 179 7.20 -4.06 -7.85
N GLU A 180 7.06 -5.21 -7.19
CA GLU A 180 7.46 -6.51 -7.75
C GLU A 180 8.94 -6.58 -8.17
N GLY A 181 9.83 -5.96 -7.37
CA GLY A 181 11.27 -5.96 -7.63
C GLY A 181 11.73 -4.99 -8.72
N ALA A 182 10.84 -4.19 -9.30
CA ALA A 182 11.17 -3.19 -10.30
C ALA A 182 10.68 -1.80 -9.89
N VAL A 183 11.43 -0.76 -10.26
CA VAL A 183 11.00 0.64 -10.15
C VAL A 183 9.90 0.90 -11.17
N ARG A 184 8.78 1.47 -10.73
CA ARG A 184 7.61 1.73 -11.57
C ARG A 184 7.21 3.19 -11.55
N ASP A 185 6.58 3.63 -12.64
CA ASP A 185 5.97 4.95 -12.73
C ASP A 185 4.66 5.02 -11.94
N GLN A 186 4.27 6.25 -11.59
CA GLN A 186 2.97 6.53 -10.98
C GLN A 186 1.84 6.06 -11.90
N GLY A 187 0.83 5.41 -11.34
CA GLY A 187 -0.30 4.87 -12.11
C GLY A 187 -0.06 3.46 -12.65
N TYR A 188 1.16 2.92 -12.55
CA TYR A 188 1.40 1.50 -12.84
C TYR A 188 0.49 0.63 -11.97
N TYR A 189 -0.13 -0.36 -12.60
CA TYR A 189 -0.87 -1.38 -11.92
C TYR A 189 -0.55 -2.76 -12.50
N LYS A 190 -0.71 -3.76 -11.65
CA LYS A 190 -0.81 -5.16 -12.07
C LYS A 190 -1.89 -5.82 -11.25
N THR A 191 -2.81 -6.48 -11.94
CA THR A 191 -3.91 -7.22 -11.32
C THR A 191 -3.88 -8.67 -11.79
N THR A 192 -4.09 -9.60 -10.88
CA THR A 192 -4.23 -11.01 -11.15
C THR A 192 -5.61 -11.47 -10.72
N PHE A 193 -6.38 -12.00 -11.67
CA PHE A 193 -7.68 -12.61 -11.43
C PHE A 193 -7.52 -14.11 -11.19
N GLU A 194 -8.10 -14.60 -10.10
CA GLU A 194 -8.09 -16.01 -9.70
C GLU A 194 -9.54 -16.52 -9.57
N THR A 195 -9.85 -17.65 -10.21
CA THR A 195 -11.14 -18.34 -10.09
C THR A 195 -10.93 -19.85 -9.97
N VAL A 196 -11.90 -20.56 -9.40
CA VAL A 196 -11.80 -22.01 -9.14
C VAL A 196 -11.78 -22.78 -10.45
N GLY A 197 -10.79 -23.67 -10.61
CA GLY A 197 -10.71 -24.57 -11.75
C GLY A 197 -10.11 -23.95 -13.03
N ALA A 198 -9.61 -22.71 -12.97
CA ALA A 198 -8.89 -22.06 -14.05
C ALA A 198 -7.50 -21.58 -13.62
N GLN A 199 -6.63 -21.33 -14.60
CA GLN A 199 -5.34 -20.68 -14.34
C GLN A 199 -5.54 -19.19 -14.06
N PRO A 200 -4.74 -18.58 -13.17
CA PRO A 200 -4.79 -17.13 -12.94
C PRO A 200 -4.49 -16.35 -14.22
N VAL A 201 -5.18 -15.23 -14.38
CA VAL A 201 -4.97 -14.31 -15.51
C VAL A 201 -4.44 -12.99 -14.99
N THR A 202 -3.29 -12.56 -15.50
CA THR A 202 -2.63 -11.32 -15.08
C THR A 202 -2.72 -10.27 -16.18
N THR A 203 -3.06 -9.04 -15.79
CA THR A 203 -3.03 -7.85 -16.64
C THR A 203 -2.22 -6.75 -15.95
N GLU A 204 -1.40 -6.04 -16.70
CA GLU A 204 -0.64 -4.88 -16.22
C GLU A 204 -0.78 -3.70 -17.19
N GLY A 205 -0.56 -2.50 -16.66
CA GLY A 205 -0.67 -1.29 -17.45
C GLY A 205 -0.40 -0.04 -16.61
N VAL A 206 -0.79 1.11 -17.16
CA VAL A 206 -0.77 2.38 -16.46
C VAL A 206 -2.16 2.98 -16.56
N GLN A 207 -2.73 3.38 -15.43
CA GLN A 207 -4.01 4.07 -15.38
C GLN A 207 -3.89 5.36 -14.56
N PRO A 208 -4.67 6.41 -14.88
CA PRO A 208 -4.81 7.55 -14.01
C PRO A 208 -5.22 7.08 -12.61
N LEU A 209 -4.57 7.63 -11.59
CA LEU A 209 -4.99 7.38 -10.21
C LEU A 209 -6.39 7.97 -10.00
N PRO A 210 -7.24 7.35 -9.18
CA PRO A 210 -8.52 7.95 -8.84
C PRO A 210 -8.30 9.35 -8.32
N ILE A 211 -9.09 10.28 -8.82
CA ILE A 211 -9.35 11.53 -8.15
C ILE A 211 -10.50 11.17 -7.21
N PRO A 212 -10.29 11.01 -5.90
CA PRO A 212 -11.40 10.64 -5.05
C PRO A 212 -12.45 11.74 -5.13
N PRO A 213 -13.73 11.38 -5.07
CA PRO A 213 -14.75 12.36 -4.75
C PRO A 213 -14.43 12.98 -3.39
N THR A 214 -14.70 14.27 -3.25
CA THR A 214 -14.52 15.11 -2.06
C THR A 214 -15.48 14.73 -0.90
N SER A 215 -15.77 13.44 -0.72
CA SER A 215 -16.69 12.94 0.30
C SER A 215 -15.93 12.11 1.34
N GLY A 216 -15.31 12.81 2.28
CA GLY A 216 -14.57 12.20 3.40
C GLY A 216 -13.80 13.24 4.20
N ILE A 217 -13.32 12.84 5.38
CA ILE A 217 -12.39 13.63 6.21
C ILE A 217 -10.96 13.57 5.62
N VAL A 218 -10.69 12.59 4.74
CA VAL A 218 -9.40 12.40 4.07
C VAL A 218 -9.54 12.76 2.59
N THR A 219 -8.57 13.51 2.07
CA THR A 219 -8.40 13.82 0.65
C THR A 219 -7.16 13.10 0.13
N PHE A 220 -7.28 12.37 -0.98
CA PHE A 220 -6.10 11.89 -1.70
C PHE A 220 -5.60 12.99 -2.62
N VAL A 221 -4.33 13.33 -2.50
CA VAL A 221 -3.70 14.42 -3.24
C VAL A 221 -2.53 13.86 -4.04
N ASN A 222 -2.52 14.14 -5.34
CA ASN A 222 -1.40 13.87 -6.23
C ASN A 222 -0.69 15.19 -6.54
N GLU A 223 0.55 15.34 -6.06
CA GLU A 223 1.37 16.52 -6.30
C GLU A 223 2.66 16.10 -7.02
N GLY A 224 2.68 16.35 -8.33
CA GLY A 224 3.79 15.96 -9.19
C GLY A 224 4.06 14.45 -9.12
N ALA A 225 5.21 14.09 -8.56
CA ALA A 225 5.67 12.70 -8.47
C ALA A 225 5.19 11.96 -7.22
N ARG A 226 4.48 12.61 -6.27
CA ARG A 226 4.11 12.04 -4.97
C ARG A 226 2.60 11.98 -4.77
N ALA A 227 2.17 10.98 -4.01
CA ALA A 227 0.80 10.83 -3.55
C ALA A 227 0.71 10.93 -2.03
N PHE A 228 -0.35 11.56 -1.54
CA PHE A 228 -0.60 11.79 -0.12
C PHE A 228 -2.05 11.53 0.25
N TYR A 229 -2.27 11.04 1.47
CA TYR A 229 -3.53 11.24 2.18
C TYR A 229 -3.41 12.48 3.06
N GLU A 230 -4.28 13.46 2.84
CA GLU A 230 -4.37 14.70 3.58
C GLU A 230 -5.65 14.72 4.43
N PHE A 231 -5.56 15.12 5.71
CA PHE A 231 -6.71 15.19 6.61
C PHE A 231 -6.51 16.22 7.71
N PRO A 232 -7.61 16.77 8.27
CA PRO A 232 -7.53 17.71 9.39
C PRO A 232 -7.10 16.99 10.67
N VAL A 233 -6.36 17.71 11.50
CA VAL A 233 -5.98 17.30 12.85
C VAL A 233 -6.17 18.47 13.81
N ASP A 234 -6.18 18.22 15.10
CA ASP A 234 -5.95 19.26 16.11
C ASP A 234 -4.86 18.75 17.05
N LEU A 235 -3.61 19.01 16.66
CA LEU A 235 -2.45 18.39 17.28
C LEU A 235 -1.52 19.45 17.84
N VAL A 236 -1.30 19.41 19.15
CA VAL A 236 -0.26 20.21 19.81
C VAL A 236 0.97 19.32 19.98
N VAL A 237 2.07 19.70 19.34
CA VAL A 237 3.38 19.11 19.57
C VAL A 237 4.04 19.88 20.71
N ASP A 238 4.35 19.18 21.79
CA ASP A 238 5.16 19.69 22.90
C ASP A 238 6.50 18.94 22.92
N THR A 239 7.61 19.69 22.82
CA THR A 239 8.96 19.14 22.82
C THR A 239 9.61 19.14 24.21
N ALA A 240 8.93 19.67 25.24
CA ALA A 240 9.41 19.67 26.62
C ALA A 240 9.16 18.33 27.35
N VAL A 241 8.52 17.37 26.69
CA VAL A 241 8.25 16.04 27.23
C VAL A 241 9.54 15.27 27.50
N THR A 242 9.59 14.58 28.65
CA THR A 242 10.79 13.85 29.11
C THR A 242 10.69 12.34 28.93
N GLN A 243 9.54 11.85 28.44
CA GLN A 243 9.25 10.42 28.25
C GLN A 243 8.97 10.11 26.78
N ASN A 244 9.10 8.84 26.42
CA ASN A 244 8.73 8.39 25.08
C ASN A 244 7.23 8.53 24.84
N LEU A 245 6.85 8.89 23.61
CA LEU A 245 5.47 9.01 23.17
C LEU A 245 5.17 8.03 22.04
N ALA A 246 3.89 7.72 21.86
CA ALA A 246 3.38 7.13 20.62
C ALA A 246 2.55 8.16 19.86
N SER A 247 2.76 8.27 18.56
CA SER A 247 1.82 8.91 17.64
C SER A 247 1.04 7.83 16.91
N VAL A 248 -0.28 7.85 17.02
CA VAL A 248 -1.16 6.85 16.39
C VAL A 248 -1.88 7.50 15.23
N PHE A 249 -1.53 7.05 14.02
CA PHE A 249 -2.25 7.30 12.78
C PHE A 249 -3.29 6.19 12.60
N GLU A 250 -4.53 6.48 12.95
CA GLU A 250 -5.64 5.53 12.81
C GLU A 250 -6.31 5.71 11.45
N VAL A 251 -6.50 4.62 10.71
CA VAL A 251 -7.19 4.61 9.41
C VAL A 251 -8.40 3.69 9.42
N ASN A 252 -9.46 4.10 8.73
CA ASN A 252 -10.63 3.26 8.51
C ASN A 252 -10.64 2.67 7.09
N THR A 253 -10.89 1.37 6.98
CA THR A 253 -10.92 0.63 5.70
C THR A 253 -12.24 -0.11 5.44
N TYR A 254 -13.31 0.22 6.17
CA TYR A 254 -14.63 -0.39 5.99
C TYR A 254 -15.23 -0.07 4.62
N GLU A 255 -15.37 -1.06 3.75
CA GLU A 255 -15.86 -0.88 2.38
C GLU A 255 -15.21 0.28 1.62
N ASN A 256 -13.89 0.39 1.74
CA ASN A 256 -13.09 1.44 1.12
C ASN A 256 -12.78 1.20 -0.36
N PHE A 257 -12.98 -0.01 -0.87
CA PHE A 257 -12.92 -0.29 -2.31
C PHE A 257 -14.31 -0.07 -2.91
N ARG A 258 -14.46 1.03 -3.64
CA ARG A 258 -15.75 1.49 -4.16
C ARG A 258 -15.69 1.72 -5.66
N TRP A 259 -16.79 1.39 -6.34
CA TRP A 259 -16.93 1.53 -7.78
C TRP A 259 -18.32 2.01 -8.17
N GLN A 260 -18.44 2.46 -9.42
CA GLN A 260 -19.71 2.79 -10.03
C GLN A 260 -20.22 1.60 -10.84
N ASP A 261 -21.35 1.02 -10.42
CA ASP A 261 -22.01 -0.04 -11.18
C ASP A 261 -22.36 0.45 -12.59
N GLN A 262 -22.11 -0.39 -13.60
CA GLN A 262 -22.45 -0.11 -14.99
C GLN A 262 -23.70 -0.88 -15.43
N ALA A 263 -24.59 -0.19 -16.14
CA ALA A 263 -25.78 -0.80 -16.76
C ALA A 263 -25.42 -1.55 -18.07
N THR A 264 -24.46 -2.45 -17.99
CA THR A 264 -24.01 -3.30 -19.12
C THR A 264 -24.68 -4.66 -19.04
N ALA A 265 -25.07 -5.23 -20.18
CA ALA A 265 -25.69 -6.55 -20.21
C ALA A 265 -24.74 -7.61 -19.60
N GLY A 266 -25.23 -8.35 -18.60
CA GLY A 266 -24.47 -9.37 -17.88
C GLY A 266 -23.84 -8.88 -16.57
N TYR A 267 -23.72 -7.57 -16.35
CA TYR A 267 -23.22 -7.01 -15.10
C TYR A 267 -24.33 -7.02 -14.04
N GLU A 268 -23.95 -7.18 -12.78
CA GLU A 268 -24.84 -7.31 -11.64
C GLU A 268 -24.60 -6.18 -10.64
N ALA A 269 -25.67 -5.50 -10.22
CA ALA A 269 -25.57 -4.42 -9.25
C ALA A 269 -24.93 -4.92 -7.93
N GLY A 270 -23.95 -4.17 -7.41
CA GLY A 270 -23.23 -4.54 -6.20
C GLY A 270 -22.15 -5.61 -6.38
N VAL A 271 -21.91 -6.09 -7.61
CA VAL A 271 -20.77 -6.95 -7.96
C VAL A 271 -19.78 -6.11 -8.75
N TRP A 272 -18.50 -6.18 -8.41
CA TRP A 272 -17.48 -5.51 -9.22
C TRP A 272 -17.20 -6.35 -10.47
N ASP A 273 -17.75 -5.91 -11.59
CA ASP A 273 -17.71 -6.60 -12.87
C ASP A 273 -16.60 -6.08 -13.80
N THR A 274 -16.04 -7.00 -14.60
CA THR A 274 -14.94 -6.70 -15.52
C THR A 274 -15.12 -7.42 -16.85
N THR A 275 -14.69 -6.82 -17.96
CA THR A 275 -14.64 -7.45 -19.29
C THR A 275 -13.30 -7.21 -19.93
N GLY A 276 -12.48 -8.26 -20.07
CA GLY A 276 -11.10 -8.13 -20.55
C GLY A 276 -10.29 -7.19 -19.66
N ALA A 277 -9.69 -6.14 -20.24
CA ALA A 277 -8.98 -5.09 -19.50
C ALA A 277 -9.89 -3.94 -19.04
N ALA A 278 -11.19 -3.98 -19.32
CA ALA A 278 -12.14 -2.97 -18.87
C ALA A 278 -12.73 -3.36 -17.51
N PHE A 279 -12.68 -2.43 -16.57
CA PHE A 279 -13.21 -2.57 -15.23
C PHE A 279 -14.37 -1.59 -15.05
N GLU A 280 -15.34 -1.95 -14.19
CA GLU A 280 -16.21 -0.91 -13.64
C GLU A 280 -15.37 0.17 -12.94
N PRO A 281 -15.67 1.47 -13.15
CA PRO A 281 -14.84 2.56 -12.68
C PRO A 281 -14.66 2.53 -11.17
N VAL A 282 -13.43 2.31 -10.72
CA VAL A 282 -13.07 2.42 -9.31
C VAL A 282 -13.02 3.89 -8.93
N VAL A 283 -13.86 4.29 -7.98
CA VAL A 283 -13.99 5.69 -7.54
C VAL A 283 -13.23 5.96 -6.25
N SER A 284 -12.96 4.92 -5.45
CA SER A 284 -12.17 5.02 -4.24
C SER A 284 -11.49 3.69 -3.90
N PHE A 285 -10.27 3.78 -3.39
CA PHE A 285 -9.56 2.71 -2.69
C PHE A 285 -8.65 3.36 -1.64
N GLY A 286 -8.16 2.59 -0.67
CA GLY A 286 -7.19 3.09 0.29
C GLY A 286 -7.75 3.23 1.70
N VAL A 287 -8.24 4.41 2.07
CA VAL A 287 -8.81 4.68 3.40
C VAL A 287 -10.03 5.60 3.29
N ASN A 288 -11.04 5.40 4.13
CA ASN A 288 -12.24 6.25 4.15
C ASN A 288 -12.05 7.49 5.05
N SER A 289 -11.34 7.30 6.16
CA SER A 289 -11.04 8.35 7.12
C SER A 289 -9.74 8.05 7.83
N ALA A 290 -9.17 9.09 8.41
CA ALA A 290 -7.97 8.97 9.20
C ALA A 290 -7.96 9.99 10.35
N LYS A 291 -7.22 9.64 11.41
CA LYS A 291 -7.00 10.48 12.58
C LYS A 291 -5.56 10.35 13.02
N LEU A 292 -5.04 11.40 13.65
CA LEU A 292 -3.72 11.39 14.25
C LEU A 292 -3.82 11.89 15.70
N SER A 293 -3.23 11.16 16.62
CA SER A 293 -3.17 11.52 18.04
C SER A 293 -1.82 11.18 18.66
N PHE A 294 -1.48 11.86 19.76
CA PHE A 294 -0.41 11.43 20.65
C PHE A 294 -0.98 10.68 21.85
N VAL A 295 -0.30 9.61 22.24
CA VAL A 295 -0.61 8.82 23.42
C VAL A 295 0.68 8.69 24.22
N GLN A 296 0.62 8.98 25.52
CA GLN A 296 1.74 8.70 26.42
C GLN A 296 1.94 7.19 26.54
N ARG A 297 3.20 6.76 26.59
CA ARG A 297 3.58 5.37 26.83
C ARG A 297 4.10 5.16 28.23
#